data_AF-A0A949YGB1-F1
#
_entry.id   AF-A0A949YGB1-F1
#
_cell.length_a   1.000
_cell.length_b   1.000
_cell.length_c   1.000
_cell.angle_alpha   90.00
_cell.angle_beta   90.00
_cell.angle_gamma   90.00
#
_symmetry.space_group_name_H-M   'P 1'
#
loop_
_entity.id
_entity.type
_entity.pdbx_description
1 polymer ?
#
loop_
_entity_poly.entity_id
_entity_poly.type
_entity_poly.pdbx_seq_one_letter_code
_entity_poly.pdbx_strand_id
1 'polypeptide(L)'
;MNQDCRQGAGFTLIELLANGPSSGAPTFSCPEPAGPRTNESGRSLPGGRPGLIELLTVWDSLAGPIPEDVIRSGLGQLSLDRDALRGCAHFNERTYQRTLIHHTANYEILVLCWRSGQRSPIHDHGESACGVLVVEGVATETSFLVDRAGKMIVSPSRRIPAGSIFVSRGSDIHRVANLEIPGADLISLHVYSPRLAASRYFRIDQRQLVHEAHMSIPFPETILAPL
;
A
#
# COMPACT_ATOMS: atom_id res chain seq x y z
N MET A 1 -65.31 -14.95 43.44
CA MET A 1 -64.83 -14.22 42.23
C MET A 1 -64.29 -15.27 41.27
N ASN A 2 -65.17 -15.82 40.43
CA ASN A 2 -65.32 -15.54 38.98
C ASN A 2 -64.06 -15.98 38.19
N GLN A 3 -64.15 -17.11 37.46
CA GLN A 3 -64.38 -17.22 35.99
C GLN A 3 -63.16 -16.68 35.21
N ASP A 4 -62.59 -17.31 34.17
CA ASP A 4 -63.12 -18.29 33.24
C ASP A 4 -61.98 -18.99 32.46
N CYS A 5 -62.36 -20.06 31.77
CA CYS A 5 -61.55 -20.94 30.94
C CYS A 5 -61.46 -20.45 29.48
N ARG A 6 -60.33 -20.66 28.77
CA ARG A 6 -60.20 -21.26 27.41
C ARG A 6 -59.00 -20.79 26.56
N GLN A 7 -58.24 -21.79 26.12
CA GLN A 7 -57.71 -22.13 24.78
C GLN A 7 -57.07 -21.09 23.83
N GLY A 8 -55.90 -21.47 23.31
CA GLY A 8 -55.30 -21.03 22.04
C GLY A 8 -53.85 -21.53 21.95
N ALA A 9 -53.61 -22.74 21.42
CA ALA A 9 -53.09 -22.99 20.06
C ALA A 9 -51.62 -22.54 19.89
N GLY A 10 -50.74 -23.51 19.63
CA GLY A 10 -49.30 -23.34 19.64
C GLY A 10 -48.72 -22.50 18.51
N PHE A 11 -47.50 -22.03 18.74
CA PHE A 11 -46.57 -21.60 17.70
C PHE A 11 -45.17 -22.11 18.00
N THR A 12 -44.55 -22.58 16.92
CA THR A 12 -43.27 -23.23 16.78
C THR A 12 -42.11 -22.30 17.07
N LEU A 13 -40.97 -22.90 17.42
CA LEU A 13 -39.66 -22.28 17.62
C LEU A 13 -39.17 -21.62 16.32
N ILE A 14 -39.55 -20.37 16.03
CA ILE A 14 -38.96 -19.38 15.09
C ILE A 14 -39.67 -18.04 15.39
N GLU A 15 -38.93 -16.91 15.39
CA GLU A 15 -39.37 -15.52 15.69
C GLU A 15 -39.18 -14.98 17.12
N LEU A 16 -37.93 -14.92 17.59
CA LEU A 16 -37.59 -14.04 18.71
C LEU A 16 -36.20 -13.42 18.56
N LEU A 17 -35.97 -12.72 17.43
CA LEU A 17 -34.85 -11.78 17.27
C LEU A 17 -35.24 -10.66 16.29
N ALA A 18 -36.09 -9.74 16.75
CA ALA A 18 -36.26 -8.45 16.09
C ALA A 18 -36.13 -7.35 17.15
N ASN A 19 -35.27 -6.37 16.85
CA ASN A 19 -35.02 -5.10 17.55
C ASN A 19 -33.87 -5.09 18.58
N GLY A 20 -32.64 -5.08 18.05
CA GLY A 20 -31.47 -4.45 18.68
C GLY A 20 -31.17 -3.08 18.03
N PRO A 21 -30.55 -2.13 18.74
CA PRO A 21 -30.44 -0.74 18.30
C PRO A 21 -29.46 -0.58 17.13
N SER A 22 -29.83 0.31 16.20
CA SER A 22 -29.03 0.71 15.03
C SER A 22 -27.71 1.35 15.47
N SER A 23 -26.59 0.65 15.29
CA SER A 23 -25.27 1.27 15.28
C SER A 23 -24.87 1.54 13.83
N GLY A 24 -24.94 2.80 13.42
CA GLY A 24 -24.43 3.25 12.13
C GLY A 24 -22.91 3.22 12.14
N ALA A 25 -22.32 2.08 11.77
CA ALA A 25 -20.93 2.02 11.38
C ALA A 25 -20.80 2.64 9.97
N PRO A 26 -19.85 3.56 9.72
CA PRO A 26 -19.62 4.06 8.37
C PRO A 26 -19.09 2.90 7.52
N THR A 27 -19.92 2.41 6.60
CA THR A 27 -19.50 1.50 5.54
C THR A 27 -18.62 2.28 4.58
N PHE A 28 -17.31 2.14 4.70
CA PHE A 28 -16.39 2.59 3.66
C PHE A 28 -16.50 1.62 2.50
N SER A 29 -17.34 1.98 1.53
CA SER A 29 -17.40 1.28 0.26
C SER A 29 -16.06 1.45 -0.46
N CYS A 30 -15.48 0.35 -0.91
CA CYS A 30 -14.32 0.38 -1.79
C CYS A 30 -14.72 1.16 -3.05
N PRO A 31 -13.99 2.20 -3.48
CA PRO A 31 -14.29 2.83 -4.76
C PRO A 31 -14.11 1.77 -5.85
N GLU A 32 -15.10 1.63 -6.72
CA GLU A 32 -15.01 0.81 -7.94
C GLU A 32 -13.71 1.15 -8.70
N PRO A 33 -13.09 0.17 -9.38
CA PRO A 33 -11.93 0.45 -10.20
C PRO A 33 -12.29 1.55 -11.20
N ALA A 34 -11.62 2.70 -11.05
CA ALA A 34 -11.80 3.80 -11.97
C ALA A 34 -11.48 3.29 -13.38
N GLY A 35 -12.46 3.37 -14.27
CA GLY A 35 -12.24 3.14 -15.70
C GLY A 35 -11.08 4.01 -16.21
N PRO A 36 -10.49 3.65 -17.35
CA PRO A 36 -9.28 4.30 -17.83
C PRO A 36 -9.50 5.80 -17.98
N ARG A 37 -8.86 6.59 -17.12
CA ARG A 37 -8.80 8.04 -17.25
C ARG A 37 -7.63 8.36 -18.16
N THR A 38 -7.95 8.72 -19.39
CA THR A 38 -7.01 9.15 -20.42
C THR A 38 -6.33 10.46 -20.00
N ASN A 39 -5.02 10.54 -20.18
CA ASN A 39 -4.29 11.82 -20.17
C ASN A 39 -4.80 12.73 -21.30
N GLU A 40 -4.52 14.04 -21.24
CA GLU A 40 -5.02 15.04 -22.21
C GLU A 40 -4.50 14.85 -23.66
N SER A 41 -3.64 13.84 -23.92
CA SER A 41 -3.16 13.47 -25.25
C SER A 41 -3.80 12.20 -25.82
N GLY A 42 -4.63 11.48 -25.05
CA GLY A 42 -5.35 10.28 -25.51
C GLY A 42 -4.47 9.09 -25.89
N ARG A 43 -3.14 9.17 -25.71
CA ARG A 43 -2.19 8.10 -26.06
C ARG A 43 -1.89 7.27 -24.82
N SER A 44 -2.19 5.97 -24.89
CA SER A 44 -1.77 5.00 -23.88
C SER A 44 -0.26 4.82 -23.92
N LEU A 45 0.37 4.68 -22.76
CA LEU A 45 1.77 4.26 -22.67
C LEU A 45 1.92 2.84 -23.27
N PRO A 46 3.07 2.54 -23.92
CA PRO A 46 3.37 1.18 -24.35
C PRO A 46 3.50 0.24 -23.14
N GLY A 47 3.28 -1.06 -23.37
CA GLY A 47 3.49 -2.06 -22.31
C GLY A 47 4.96 -2.25 -21.94
N GLY A 48 5.21 -2.75 -20.74
CA GLY A 48 6.54 -3.13 -20.26
C GLY A 48 7.51 -1.96 -20.06
N ARG A 49 8.81 -2.24 -20.20
CA ARG A 49 9.89 -1.26 -19.97
C ARG A 49 9.77 0.02 -20.82
N PRO A 50 9.39 -0.03 -22.11
CA PRO A 50 9.18 1.19 -22.89
C PRO A 50 8.18 2.16 -22.26
N GLY A 51 7.09 1.65 -21.67
CA GLY A 51 6.08 2.48 -21.00
C GLY A 51 6.63 3.18 -19.76
N LEU A 52 7.44 2.45 -18.99
CA LEU A 52 8.14 3.04 -17.85
C LEU A 52 9.08 4.17 -18.31
N ILE A 53 9.91 3.94 -19.33
CA ILE A 53 10.84 4.96 -19.87
C ILE A 53 10.08 6.20 -20.37
N GLU A 54 8.98 6.02 -21.09
CA GLU A 54 8.16 7.13 -21.58
C GLU A 54 7.54 7.92 -20.41
N LEU A 55 7.06 7.25 -19.36
CA LEU A 55 6.57 7.91 -18.15
C LEU A 55 7.68 8.72 -17.46
N LEU A 56 8.90 8.18 -17.33
CA LEU A 56 10.03 8.89 -16.73
C LEU A 56 10.40 10.12 -17.55
N THR A 57 10.39 10.02 -18.88
CA THR A 57 10.66 11.15 -19.77
C THR A 57 9.67 12.31 -19.53
N VAL A 58 8.39 11.98 -19.30
CA VAL A 58 7.37 12.98 -18.94
C VAL A 58 7.65 13.56 -17.54
N TRP A 59 7.90 12.72 -16.56
CA TRP A 59 8.13 13.16 -15.17
C TRP A 59 9.42 13.96 -14.98
N ASP A 60 10.46 13.67 -15.74
CA ASP A 60 11.72 14.42 -15.76
C ASP A 60 11.54 15.86 -16.27
N SER A 61 10.50 16.11 -17.06
CA SER A 61 10.16 17.46 -17.55
C SER A 61 9.39 18.32 -16.52
N LEU A 62 8.96 17.73 -15.40
CA LEU A 62 8.23 18.45 -14.35
C LEU A 62 9.18 19.35 -13.55
N ALA A 63 8.74 20.59 -13.33
CA ALA A 63 9.55 21.60 -12.64
C ALA A 63 9.77 21.35 -11.13
N GLY A 64 9.01 20.44 -10.52
CA GLY A 64 9.06 20.19 -9.08
C GLY A 64 8.60 18.78 -8.70
N PRO A 65 8.38 18.52 -7.40
CA PRO A 65 7.85 17.25 -6.92
C PRO A 65 6.53 16.87 -7.62
N ILE A 66 6.35 15.57 -7.83
CA ILE A 66 5.22 14.96 -8.50
C ILE A 66 4.05 14.87 -7.51
N PRO A 67 2.90 15.50 -7.78
CA PRO A 67 1.71 15.39 -6.93
C PRO A 67 1.17 13.95 -6.82
N GLU A 68 0.52 13.63 -5.70
CA GLU A 68 -0.01 12.28 -5.41
C GLU A 68 -0.96 11.74 -6.47
N ASP A 69 -1.82 12.59 -7.03
CA ASP A 69 -2.77 12.25 -8.09
C ASP A 69 -2.06 11.96 -9.42
N VAL A 70 -0.99 12.71 -9.73
CA VAL A 70 -0.14 12.48 -10.89
C VAL A 70 0.66 11.18 -10.74
N ILE A 71 1.19 10.88 -9.54
CA ILE A 71 1.82 9.58 -9.25
C ILE A 71 0.82 8.45 -9.49
N ARG A 72 -0.39 8.55 -8.92
CA ARG A 72 -1.43 7.54 -9.08
C ARG A 72 -1.82 7.33 -10.54
N SER A 73 -2.05 8.41 -11.28
CA SER A 73 -2.43 8.36 -12.69
C SER A 73 -1.31 7.81 -13.57
N GLY A 74 -0.05 8.20 -13.33
CA GLY A 74 1.10 7.72 -14.08
C GLY A 74 1.33 6.22 -13.85
N LEU A 75 1.34 5.77 -12.60
CA LEU A 75 1.45 4.34 -12.29
C LEU A 75 0.26 3.54 -12.87
N GLY A 76 -0.93 4.12 -12.90
CA GLY A 76 -2.14 3.47 -13.45
C GLY A 76 -2.13 3.27 -14.96
N GLN A 77 -1.23 3.95 -15.68
CA GLN A 77 -1.03 3.77 -17.12
C GLN A 77 0.00 2.69 -17.45
N LEU A 78 0.76 2.21 -16.45
CA LEU A 78 1.79 1.22 -16.66
C LEU A 78 1.22 -0.21 -16.66
N SER A 79 1.70 -1.02 -17.61
CA SER A 79 1.51 -2.47 -17.61
C SER A 79 2.88 -3.12 -17.50
N LEU A 80 3.35 -3.35 -16.26
CA LEU A 80 4.66 -3.94 -15.99
C LEU A 80 4.52 -5.40 -15.55
N ASP A 81 5.49 -6.20 -15.95
CA ASP A 81 5.73 -7.55 -15.45
C ASP A 81 7.19 -7.69 -14.99
N ARG A 82 7.58 -8.90 -14.59
CA ARG A 82 8.96 -9.21 -14.17
C ARG A 82 9.98 -8.94 -15.27
N ASP A 83 9.64 -9.20 -16.54
CA ASP A 83 10.56 -9.02 -17.67
C ASP A 83 10.87 -7.54 -17.89
N ALA A 84 9.85 -6.68 -17.79
CA ALA A 84 10.03 -5.23 -17.85
C ALA A 84 11.04 -4.71 -16.82
N LEU A 85 11.19 -5.39 -15.68
CA LEU A 85 12.12 -5.04 -14.60
C LEU A 85 13.39 -5.92 -14.55
N ARG A 86 13.65 -6.70 -15.60
CA ARG A 86 14.85 -7.54 -15.71
C ARG A 86 16.14 -6.72 -15.55
N GLY A 87 17.02 -7.14 -14.64
CA GLY A 87 18.26 -6.41 -14.31
C GLY A 87 18.11 -5.39 -13.19
N CYS A 88 16.87 -5.08 -12.77
CA CYS A 88 16.56 -4.21 -11.63
C CYS A 88 15.87 -4.99 -10.49
N ALA A 89 15.14 -6.05 -10.81
CA ALA A 89 14.51 -6.94 -9.83
C ALA A 89 15.51 -7.96 -9.26
N HIS A 90 16.11 -7.63 -8.11
CA HIS A 90 17.08 -8.47 -7.41
C HIS A 90 16.48 -8.96 -6.09
N PHE A 91 16.58 -10.25 -5.78
CA PHE A 91 16.08 -10.82 -4.52
C PHE A 91 17.22 -11.09 -3.54
N ASN A 92 16.93 -10.93 -2.25
CA ASN A 92 17.83 -11.29 -1.16
C ASN A 92 17.09 -12.24 -0.19
N GLU A 93 17.80 -13.25 0.32
CA GLU A 93 17.19 -14.28 1.17
C GLU A 93 17.01 -13.81 2.63
N ARG A 94 17.80 -12.82 3.09
CA ARG A 94 17.78 -12.33 4.48
C ARG A 94 16.85 -11.14 4.68
N THR A 95 16.86 -10.19 3.75
CA THR A 95 16.01 -8.99 3.77
C THR A 95 15.28 -8.85 2.44
N TYR A 96 14.25 -8.00 2.40
CA TYR A 96 13.80 -7.50 1.10
C TYR A 96 14.94 -6.71 0.45
N GLN A 97 14.94 -6.59 -0.87
CA GLN A 97 15.97 -5.83 -1.59
C GLN A 97 15.36 -4.55 -2.12
N ARG A 98 16.15 -3.47 -2.07
CA ARG A 98 15.83 -2.17 -2.66
C ARG A 98 16.79 -1.92 -3.82
N THR A 99 16.26 -1.67 -5.00
CA THR A 99 17.05 -1.28 -6.17
C THR A 99 16.62 0.10 -6.63
N LEU A 100 17.51 1.09 -6.58
CA LEU A 100 17.27 2.41 -7.16
C LEU A 100 17.46 2.33 -8.67
N ILE A 101 16.41 2.67 -9.42
CA ILE A 101 16.41 2.56 -10.89
C ILE A 101 16.37 3.93 -11.59
N HIS A 102 15.87 4.96 -10.91
CA HIS A 102 15.81 6.33 -11.42
C HIS A 102 15.74 7.32 -10.28
N HIS A 103 16.37 8.49 -10.43
CA HIS A 103 16.19 9.59 -9.49
C HIS A 103 16.53 10.93 -10.13
N THR A 104 15.89 11.97 -9.61
CA THR A 104 16.18 13.38 -9.89
C THR A 104 16.27 14.13 -8.55
N ALA A 105 16.36 15.46 -8.59
CA ALA A 105 16.16 16.28 -7.40
C ALA A 105 14.71 16.20 -6.87
N ASN A 106 13.74 15.90 -7.74
CA ASN A 106 12.30 16.01 -7.46
C ASN A 106 11.67 14.68 -7.03
N TYR A 107 12.24 13.54 -7.42
CA TYR A 107 11.70 12.23 -7.06
C TYR A 107 12.73 11.11 -7.21
N GLU A 108 12.42 9.95 -6.67
CA GLU A 108 13.16 8.71 -6.93
C GLU A 108 12.22 7.52 -7.13
N ILE A 109 12.69 6.52 -7.88
CA ILE A 109 11.97 5.28 -8.13
C ILE A 109 12.83 4.10 -7.75
N LEU A 110 12.25 3.18 -6.99
CA LEU A 110 12.87 1.94 -6.60
C LEU A 110 12.04 0.73 -7.02
N VAL A 111 12.72 -0.34 -7.40
CA VAL A 111 12.13 -1.69 -7.44
C VAL A 111 12.44 -2.36 -6.12
N LEU A 112 11.40 -2.82 -5.42
CA LEU A 112 11.54 -3.61 -4.20
C LEU A 112 11.09 -5.05 -4.47
N CYS A 113 11.95 -5.99 -4.09
CA CYS A 113 11.72 -7.42 -4.24
C CYS A 113 11.71 -8.09 -2.87
N TRP A 114 10.71 -8.94 -2.64
CA TRP A 114 10.42 -9.51 -1.33
C TRP A 114 10.18 -11.01 -1.46
N ARG A 115 10.95 -11.81 -0.73
CA ARG A 115 10.62 -13.21 -0.47
C ARG A 115 9.45 -13.31 0.52
N SER A 116 8.71 -14.41 0.43
CA SER A 116 7.68 -14.76 1.41
C SER A 116 8.18 -14.61 2.85
N GLY A 117 7.41 -13.91 3.68
CA GLY A 117 7.69 -13.65 5.09
C GLY A 117 8.46 -12.34 5.36
N GLN A 118 9.03 -11.71 4.34
CA GLN A 118 9.77 -10.45 4.48
C GLN A 118 8.83 -9.25 4.65
N ARG A 119 9.30 -8.25 5.39
CA ARG A 119 8.53 -7.04 5.73
C ARG A 119 9.45 -5.85 5.94
N SER A 120 8.92 -4.66 5.68
CA SER A 120 9.56 -3.41 6.05
C SER A 120 9.48 -3.18 7.57
N PRO A 121 10.28 -2.27 8.11
CA PRO A 121 9.96 -1.60 9.37
C PRO A 121 8.56 -0.95 9.32
N ILE A 122 8.02 -0.58 10.48
CA ILE A 122 6.92 0.40 10.50
C ILE A 122 7.57 1.76 10.28
N HIS A 123 7.12 2.49 9.28
CA HIS A 123 7.76 3.73 8.87
C HIS A 123 6.77 4.72 8.27
N ASP A 124 7.20 5.97 8.22
CA ASP A 124 6.63 7.00 7.36
C ASP A 124 7.63 7.42 6.28
N HIS A 125 7.29 8.47 5.53
CA HIS A 125 8.08 8.97 4.41
C HIS A 125 8.51 10.44 4.60
N GLY A 126 8.43 10.96 5.83
CA GLY A 126 8.74 12.36 6.13
C GLY A 126 7.88 13.32 5.31
N GLU A 127 8.52 14.05 4.40
CA GLU A 127 7.87 15.03 3.49
C GLU A 127 7.49 14.42 2.12
N SER A 128 7.91 13.19 1.84
CA SER A 128 7.71 12.54 0.53
C SER A 128 6.37 11.84 0.45
N ALA A 129 5.57 12.14 -0.57
CA ALA A 129 4.50 11.22 -0.97
C ALA A 129 5.12 9.89 -1.46
N CYS A 130 4.44 8.78 -1.19
CA CYS A 130 4.86 7.44 -1.61
C CYS A 130 3.78 6.80 -2.47
N GLY A 131 4.10 6.48 -3.73
CA GLY A 131 3.26 5.68 -4.60
C GLY A 131 3.84 4.29 -4.80
N VAL A 132 3.00 3.25 -4.66
CA VAL A 132 3.40 1.87 -4.84
C VAL A 132 2.50 1.19 -5.86
N LEU A 133 3.12 0.60 -6.89
CA LEU A 133 2.49 -0.33 -7.83
C LEU A 133 2.97 -1.74 -7.51
N VAL A 134 2.03 -2.67 -7.26
CA VAL A 134 2.36 -4.09 -7.14
C VAL A 134 2.51 -4.67 -8.55
N VAL A 135 3.72 -5.07 -8.91
CA VAL A 135 4.04 -5.58 -10.25
C VAL A 135 3.85 -7.10 -10.33
N GLU A 136 4.23 -7.81 -9.27
CA GLU A 136 4.07 -9.27 -9.18
C GLU A 136 3.71 -9.67 -7.75
N GLY A 137 2.86 -10.70 -7.61
CA GLY A 137 2.49 -11.25 -6.30
C GLY A 137 1.40 -10.45 -5.60
N VAL A 138 1.42 -10.49 -4.26
CA VAL A 138 0.44 -9.80 -3.40
C VAL A 138 1.19 -9.09 -2.27
N ALA A 139 1.09 -7.77 -2.21
CA ALA A 139 1.56 -7.01 -1.06
C ALA A 139 0.54 -7.07 0.07
N THR A 140 1.02 -7.10 1.31
CA THR A 140 0.21 -6.82 2.48
C THR A 140 0.62 -5.47 3.07
N GLU A 141 -0.33 -4.55 3.18
CA GLU A 141 -0.11 -3.26 3.82
C GLU A 141 -0.87 -3.17 5.14
N THR A 142 -0.19 -2.74 6.20
CA THR A 142 -0.81 -2.40 7.49
C THR A 142 -0.59 -0.94 7.78
N SER A 143 -1.66 -0.15 7.87
CA SER A 143 -1.60 1.26 8.28
C SER A 143 -1.72 1.41 9.80
N PHE A 144 -1.01 2.38 10.36
CA PHE A 144 -1.02 2.68 11.78
C PHE A 144 -1.45 4.13 11.98
N LEU A 145 -2.57 4.31 12.66
CA LEU A 145 -3.07 5.63 13.04
C LEU A 145 -2.71 5.89 14.50
N VAL A 146 -2.53 7.16 14.83
CA VAL A 146 -2.30 7.61 16.21
C VAL A 146 -3.44 8.55 16.58
N ASP A 147 -4.11 8.29 17.69
CA ASP A 147 -5.16 9.19 18.19
C ASP A 147 -4.56 10.45 18.84
N ARG A 148 -5.42 11.39 19.25
CA ARG A 148 -4.97 12.65 19.88
C ARG A 148 -4.22 12.45 21.20
N ALA A 149 -4.36 11.28 21.83
CA ALA A 149 -3.69 10.92 23.08
C ALA A 149 -2.39 10.14 22.84
N GLY A 150 -1.96 9.96 21.59
CA GLY A 150 -0.75 9.22 21.25
C GLY A 150 -0.95 7.69 21.22
N LYS A 151 -2.18 7.19 21.35
CA LYS A 151 -2.46 5.76 21.33
C LYS A 151 -2.59 5.26 19.90
N MET A 152 -1.97 4.12 19.63
CA MET A 152 -2.02 3.49 18.33
C MET A 152 -3.39 2.85 18.06
N ILE A 153 -3.92 3.11 16.88
CA ILE A 153 -5.06 2.42 16.27
C ILE A 153 -4.51 1.70 15.03
N VAL A 154 -4.36 0.38 15.13
CA VAL A 154 -3.93 -0.44 13.99
C VAL A 154 -5.12 -0.63 13.06
N SER A 155 -4.98 -0.22 11.81
CA SER A 155 -5.96 -0.57 10.78
C SER A 155 -5.79 -2.03 10.38
N PRO A 156 -6.89 -2.75 10.03
CA PRO A 156 -6.78 -4.07 9.45
C PRO A 156 -5.83 -4.08 8.25
N SER A 157 -5.00 -5.12 8.15
CA SER A 157 -4.10 -5.29 7.01
C SER A 157 -4.90 -5.49 5.71
N ARG A 158 -4.43 -4.89 4.63
CA ARG A 158 -5.00 -5.02 3.28
C ARG A 158 -4.11 -5.90 2.43
N ARG A 159 -4.71 -6.85 1.71
CA ARG A 159 -4.04 -7.59 0.63
C ARG A 159 -4.21 -6.83 -0.68
N ILE A 160 -3.11 -6.60 -1.39
CA ILE A 160 -3.01 -5.71 -2.55
C ILE A 160 -2.39 -6.54 -3.69
N PRO A 161 -3.19 -7.06 -4.63
CA PRO A 161 -2.69 -7.93 -5.69
C PRO A 161 -1.96 -7.15 -6.80
N ALA A 162 -1.21 -7.88 -7.63
CA ALA A 162 -0.56 -7.34 -8.83
C ALA A 162 -1.51 -6.48 -9.69
N GLY A 163 -0.99 -5.40 -10.26
CA GLY A 163 -1.73 -4.37 -10.98
C GLY A 163 -2.38 -3.31 -10.08
N SER A 164 -2.40 -3.50 -8.76
CA SER A 164 -3.00 -2.53 -7.83
C SER A 164 -2.03 -1.43 -7.42
N ILE A 165 -2.57 -0.24 -7.14
CA ILE A 165 -1.81 0.95 -6.75
C ILE A 165 -2.35 1.53 -5.45
N PHE A 166 -1.45 1.85 -4.54
CA PHE A 166 -1.75 2.66 -3.36
C PHE A 166 -0.77 3.82 -3.26
N VAL A 167 -1.27 4.94 -2.74
CA VAL A 167 -0.48 6.16 -2.54
C VAL A 167 -0.74 6.63 -1.12
N SER A 168 0.32 7.01 -0.42
CA SER A 168 0.30 7.52 0.94
C SER A 168 0.97 8.89 1.02
N ARG A 169 0.50 9.69 1.98
CA ARG A 169 1.11 10.98 2.33
C ARG A 169 2.42 10.74 3.07
N GLY A 170 3.25 11.78 3.15
CA GLY A 170 4.52 11.72 3.87
C GLY A 170 4.40 11.29 5.33
N SER A 171 3.35 11.75 6.01
CA SER A 171 3.08 11.45 7.43
C SER A 171 2.38 10.11 7.68
N ASP A 172 1.92 9.43 6.64
CA ASP A 172 1.18 8.17 6.80
C ASP A 172 2.15 7.07 7.26
N ILE A 173 1.82 6.43 8.38
CA ILE A 173 2.65 5.38 8.97
C ILE A 173 2.13 4.02 8.51
N HIS A 174 2.99 3.22 7.89
CA HIS A 174 2.60 1.89 7.46
C HIS A 174 3.73 0.85 7.51
N ARG A 175 3.36 -0.40 7.24
CA ARG A 175 4.26 -1.51 6.96
C ARG A 175 3.82 -2.19 5.69
N VAL A 176 4.77 -2.47 4.81
CA VAL A 176 4.56 -3.32 3.62
C VAL A 176 5.25 -4.66 3.86
N ALA A 177 4.59 -5.75 3.49
CA ALA A 177 5.10 -7.10 3.67
C ALA A 177 4.66 -8.03 2.53
N ASN A 178 5.42 -9.10 2.33
CA ASN A 178 4.97 -10.28 1.62
C ASN A 178 4.60 -11.35 2.67
N LEU A 179 3.29 -11.53 2.92
CA LEU A 179 2.77 -12.52 3.87
C LEU A 179 2.11 -13.72 3.19
N GLU A 180 2.36 -13.92 1.90
CA GLU A 180 1.87 -15.07 1.16
C GLU A 180 2.63 -16.35 1.54
N ILE A 181 2.23 -17.47 0.95
CA ILE A 181 2.82 -18.79 1.23
C ILE A 181 4.31 -18.86 0.85
N PRO A 182 5.11 -19.75 1.48
CA PRO A 182 6.52 -19.95 1.13
C PRO A 182 6.72 -20.18 -0.37
N GLY A 183 7.69 -19.47 -0.95
CA GLY A 183 8.00 -19.50 -2.38
C GLY A 183 7.24 -18.50 -3.25
N ALA A 184 6.22 -17.81 -2.70
CA ALA A 184 5.58 -16.70 -3.40
C ALA A 184 6.47 -15.44 -3.33
N ASP A 185 6.92 -14.96 -4.49
CA ASP A 185 7.65 -13.70 -4.62
C ASP A 185 6.69 -12.50 -4.70
N LEU A 186 7.18 -11.34 -4.30
CA LEU A 186 6.54 -10.05 -4.50
C LEU A 186 7.53 -9.09 -5.16
N ILE A 187 7.08 -8.39 -6.19
CA ILE A 187 7.80 -7.27 -6.81
C ILE A 187 6.90 -6.04 -6.79
N SER A 188 7.43 -4.93 -6.31
CA SER A 188 6.71 -3.65 -6.23
C SER A 188 7.59 -2.51 -6.73
N LEU A 189 6.99 -1.59 -7.49
CA LEU A 189 7.62 -0.34 -7.91
C LEU A 189 7.19 0.78 -6.94
N HIS A 190 8.17 1.48 -6.35
CA HIS A 190 7.98 2.53 -5.36
C HIS A 190 8.43 3.87 -5.95
N VAL A 191 7.61 4.91 -5.80
CA VAL A 191 7.90 6.29 -6.21
C VAL A 191 7.85 7.17 -4.97
N TYR A 192 8.91 7.93 -4.71
CA TYR A 192 8.96 8.91 -3.64
C TYR A 192 9.09 10.32 -4.23
N SER A 193 8.18 11.24 -3.89
CA SER A 193 8.25 12.64 -4.32
C SER A 193 7.78 13.63 -3.25
N PRO A 194 8.59 14.63 -2.84
CA PRO A 194 10.00 14.86 -3.21
C PRO A 194 10.88 13.63 -2.95
N ARG A 195 12.10 13.63 -3.49
CA ARG A 195 13.05 12.53 -3.24
C ARG A 195 13.15 12.25 -1.73
N LEU A 196 13.09 10.97 -1.35
CA LEU A 196 13.07 10.57 0.06
C LEU A 196 14.38 10.96 0.76
N ALA A 197 14.29 11.93 1.66
CA ALA A 197 15.44 12.38 2.44
C ALA A 197 15.66 11.50 3.68
N ALA A 198 14.60 11.29 4.46
CA ALA A 198 14.62 10.45 5.65
C ALA A 198 13.22 9.92 5.96
N SER A 199 13.14 8.64 6.31
CA SER A 199 11.98 8.04 6.94
C SER A 199 12.15 8.05 8.45
N ARG A 200 11.05 8.24 9.19
CA ARG A 200 11.01 7.88 10.61
C ARG A 200 10.56 6.44 10.75
N TYR A 201 11.16 5.76 11.71
CA TYR A 201 10.86 4.36 12.01
C TYR A 201 10.18 4.25 13.36
N PHE A 202 9.33 3.23 13.49
CA PHE A 202 8.52 3.04 14.68
C PHE A 202 8.52 1.58 15.11
N ARG A 203 8.39 1.39 16.42
CA ARG A 203 8.07 0.11 17.05
C ARG A 203 6.79 0.25 17.84
N ILE A 204 6.16 -0.90 18.09
CA ILE A 204 4.98 -0.97 18.96
C ILE A 204 5.45 -1.31 20.37
N ASP A 205 5.10 -0.46 21.33
CA ASP A 205 5.38 -0.65 22.76
C ASP A 205 4.11 -0.39 23.57
N GLN A 206 3.63 -1.37 24.33
CA GLN A 206 2.41 -1.23 25.15
C GLN A 206 1.21 -0.54 24.44
N ARG A 207 1.01 -0.81 23.14
CA ARG A 207 -0.01 -0.19 22.25
C ARG A 207 0.22 1.28 21.89
N GLN A 208 1.44 1.77 22.04
CA GLN A 208 1.90 3.06 21.52
C GLN A 208 2.86 2.81 20.35
N LEU A 209 2.83 3.72 19.37
CA LEU A 209 3.89 3.82 18.38
C LEU A 209 5.00 4.67 18.99
N VAL A 210 6.17 4.09 19.14
CA VAL A 210 7.35 4.76 19.68
C VAL A 210 8.35 4.95 18.55
N HIS A 211 8.83 6.19 18.38
CA HIS A 211 9.88 6.49 17.42
C HIS A 211 11.15 5.70 17.76
N GLU A 212 11.70 5.03 16.75
CA GLU A 212 12.85 4.15 16.88
C GLU A 212 14.05 4.81 16.20
N ALA A 213 14.91 5.45 17.01
CA ALA A 213 16.10 6.14 16.51
C ALA A 213 17.15 5.18 15.92
N HIS A 214 17.13 3.90 16.32
CA HIS A 214 18.01 2.86 15.82
C HIS A 214 17.20 1.61 15.48
N MET A 215 17.16 1.23 14.21
CA MET A 215 16.37 0.08 13.76
C MET A 215 16.89 -1.23 14.36
N SER A 216 15.99 -1.98 15.00
CA SER A 216 16.26 -3.31 15.55
C SER A 216 16.27 -4.43 14.49
N ILE A 217 15.83 -4.15 13.26
CA ILE A 217 15.87 -5.10 12.14
C ILE A 217 16.91 -4.67 11.10
N PRO A 218 17.63 -5.61 10.46
CA PRO A 218 18.53 -5.29 9.36
C PRO A 218 17.76 -4.57 8.25
N PHE A 219 18.15 -3.33 7.97
CA PHE A 219 17.60 -2.57 6.86
C PHE A 219 18.41 -2.87 5.60
N PRO A 220 17.75 -3.15 4.47
CA PRO A 220 18.48 -3.52 3.28
C PRO A 220 19.25 -2.34 2.70
N GLU A 221 20.47 -2.64 2.27
CA GLU A 221 21.22 -1.74 1.41
C GLU A 221 20.44 -1.49 0.12
N THR A 222 20.50 -0.25 -0.37
CA THR A 222 19.95 0.11 -1.68
C THR A 222 21.03 -0.07 -2.72
N ILE A 223 20.81 -0.97 -3.67
CA ILE A 223 21.71 -1.16 -4.81
C ILE A 223 21.28 -0.26 -5.98
N LEU A 224 22.24 0.08 -6.84
CA LEU A 224 21.99 0.89 -8.03
C LEU A 224 21.89 -0.02 -9.26
N ALA A 225 20.79 0.07 -10.00
CA ALA A 225 20.66 -0.56 -11.32
C ALA A 225 19.74 0.30 -12.20
N PRO A 226 20.26 1.39 -12.79
CA PRO A 226 19.51 2.25 -13.68
C PRO A 226 18.88 1.49 -14.87
N LEU A 227 17.72 1.95 -15.33
CA LEU A 227 16.97 1.38 -16.47
C LEU A 227 17.70 1.45 -17.81
#